data_AF-A0A3B1DPP2-F1
#
_entry.id   AF-A0A3B1DPP2-F1
#
_cell.length_a   1.000
_cell.length_b   1.000
_cell.length_c   1.000
_cell.angle_alpha   90.00
_cell.angle_beta   90.00
_cell.angle_gamma   90.00
#
_symmetry.space_group_name_H-M   'P 1'
#
loop_
_entity.id
_entity.type
_entity.pdbx_description
1 polymer ?
#
loop_
_entity_poly.entity_id
_entity_poly.type
_entity_poly.pdbx_seq_one_letter_code
_entity_poly.pdbx_strand_id
1 'polypeptide(L)'
;FVLAKQNSNKISAIASFSPGEYLGKKWSVAKEAKGLTMPVYVTSGSAKKEIQMANDILKNAQLKQLTRHKPSSGVHGASTLREKRNPKGYKANREDFMKFLKLQK
;
A
#
# COMPACT_ATOMS: atom_id res chain seq x y z
N PHE A 1 2.77 5.60 7.09
CA PHE A 1 4.23 5.47 6.88
C PHE A 1 5.03 6.18 7.95
N VAL A 2 4.71 7.45 8.29
CA VAL A 2 5.30 8.19 9.43
C VAL A 2 5.45 7.32 10.69
N LEU A 3 4.34 6.74 11.16
CA LEU A 3 4.32 5.88 12.37
C LEU A 3 5.31 4.71 12.27
N ALA A 4 5.32 4.01 11.15
CA ALA A 4 6.17 2.83 10.96
C ALA A 4 7.65 3.19 10.90
N LYS A 5 8.00 4.32 10.27
CA LYS A 5 9.38 4.82 10.27
C LYS A 5 9.85 5.20 11.68
N GLN A 6 8.99 5.82 12.49
CA GLN A 6 9.30 6.19 13.87
C GLN A 6 9.37 4.99 14.83
N ASN A 7 8.84 3.84 14.43
CA ASN A 7 8.76 2.62 15.24
C ASN A 7 9.29 1.40 14.46
N SER A 8 10.39 1.58 13.73
CA SER A 8 10.89 0.58 12.77
C SER A 8 11.29 -0.75 13.41
N ASN A 9 11.57 -0.77 14.71
CA ASN A 9 11.85 -1.97 15.50
C ASN A 9 10.61 -2.67 16.07
N LYS A 10 9.42 -2.07 15.95
CA LYS A 10 8.15 -2.62 16.49
C LYS A 10 7.16 -3.03 15.40
N ILE A 11 7.39 -2.61 14.16
CA ILE A 11 6.50 -2.91 13.03
C ILE A 11 7.17 -3.94 12.12
N SER A 12 6.60 -5.15 12.08
CA SER A 12 7.10 -6.24 11.25
C SER A 12 6.83 -6.03 9.76
N ALA A 13 5.69 -5.43 9.40
CA ALA A 13 5.28 -5.20 8.02
C ALA A 13 4.21 -4.10 7.91
N ILE A 14 4.01 -3.56 6.71
CA ILE A 14 2.97 -2.55 6.42
C ILE A 14 2.10 -3.01 5.26
N ALA A 15 0.79 -2.83 5.38
CA ALA A 15 -0.15 -2.92 4.27
C ALA A 15 -0.88 -1.58 4.08
N SER A 16 -0.77 -1.00 2.89
CA SER A 16 -1.31 0.31 2.58
C SER A 16 -2.29 0.24 1.41
N PHE A 17 -3.51 0.71 1.63
CA PHE A 17 -4.60 0.67 0.66
C PHE A 17 -4.92 2.08 0.20
N SER A 18 -4.72 2.34 -1.10
CA SER A 18 -4.84 3.65 -1.72
C SER A 18 -4.01 4.74 -1.04
N PRO A 19 -2.68 4.58 -0.86
CA PRO A 19 -1.86 5.64 -0.30
C PRO A 19 -1.84 6.87 -1.21
N GLY A 20 -1.79 8.04 -0.58
CA GLY A 20 -1.66 9.35 -1.20
C GLY A 20 -1.16 10.37 -0.18
N GLU A 21 -0.99 11.61 -0.63
CA GLU A 21 -0.50 12.69 0.22
C GLU A 21 -1.67 13.34 0.99
N TYR A 22 -2.01 12.73 2.13
CA TYR A 22 -3.17 13.12 2.95
C TYR A 22 -2.82 13.99 4.17
N LEU A 23 -1.53 14.12 4.52
CA LEU A 23 -1.09 14.71 5.78
C LEU A 23 -0.70 16.19 5.68
N GLY A 24 -1.11 16.85 4.60
CA GLY A 24 -0.81 18.25 4.33
C GLY A 24 0.68 18.53 4.15
N LYS A 25 1.08 19.80 4.31
CA LYS A 25 2.47 20.23 4.06
C LYS A 25 3.49 19.73 5.11
N LYS A 26 3.02 19.31 6.28
CA LYS A 26 3.89 18.92 7.41
C LYS A 26 4.56 17.56 7.20
N TRP A 27 3.85 16.62 6.59
CA TRP A 27 4.33 15.25 6.39
C TRP A 27 4.08 14.81 4.95
N SER A 28 5.14 14.37 4.27
CA SER A 28 5.02 13.73 2.97
C SER A 28 5.13 12.22 3.12
N VAL A 29 4.06 11.52 2.75
CA VAL A 29 4.02 10.06 2.75
C VAL A 29 5.11 9.50 1.83
N ALA A 30 5.40 10.15 0.70
CA ALA A 30 6.47 9.74 -0.22
C ALA A 30 7.86 9.87 0.42
N LYS A 31 8.11 10.95 1.17
CA LYS A 31 9.38 11.12 1.90
C LYS A 31 9.53 10.07 3.00
N GLU A 32 8.46 9.78 3.73
CA GLU A 32 8.51 8.76 4.78
C GLU A 32 8.67 7.35 4.22
N ALA A 33 8.12 7.06 3.04
CA ALA A 33 8.29 5.78 2.36
C ALA A 33 9.78 5.41 2.15
N LYS A 34 10.65 6.41 1.94
CA LYS A 34 12.09 6.22 1.71
C LYS A 34 12.81 5.57 2.89
N GLY A 35 12.34 5.83 4.11
CA GLY A 35 13.02 5.38 5.33
C GLY A 35 12.46 4.08 5.90
N LEU A 36 11.54 3.42 5.20
CA LEU A 36 10.95 2.17 5.66
C LEU A 36 11.91 1.01 5.41
N THR A 37 12.15 0.22 6.45
CA THR A 37 13.08 -0.91 6.43
C THR A 37 12.38 -2.27 6.41
N MET A 38 11.09 -2.28 6.72
CA MET A 38 10.23 -3.47 6.77
C MET A 38 9.53 -3.73 5.42
N PRO A 39 8.99 -4.93 5.20
CA PRO A 39 8.19 -5.25 4.03
C PRO A 39 6.93 -4.38 3.92
N VAL A 40 6.59 -3.98 2.70
CA VAL A 40 5.44 -3.13 2.41
C VAL A 40 4.59 -3.74 1.30
N TYR A 41 3.31 -3.95 1.60
CA TYR A 41 2.25 -4.17 0.63
C TYR A 41 1.56 -2.86 0.28
N VAL A 42 1.39 -2.59 -1.00
CA VAL A 42 0.59 -1.46 -1.48
C VAL A 42 -0.42 -1.92 -2.51
N THR A 43 -1.64 -1.43 -2.39
CA THR A 43 -2.65 -1.46 -3.45
C THR A 43 -3.40 -0.13 -3.54
N SER A 44 -4.32 0.01 -4.48
CA SER A 44 -5.15 1.20 -4.70
C SER A 44 -6.49 0.81 -5.34
N GLY A 45 -7.37 1.78 -5.61
CA GLY A 45 -8.43 1.59 -6.60
C GLY A 45 -7.86 1.51 -8.04
N SER A 46 -8.72 1.18 -9.02
CA SER A 46 -8.33 1.10 -10.44
C SER A 46 -8.43 2.44 -11.18
N ALA A 47 -8.87 3.52 -10.52
CA ALA A 47 -8.87 4.85 -11.11
C ALA A 47 -7.43 5.32 -11.40
N LYS A 48 -7.18 5.88 -12.60
CA LYS A 48 -5.85 6.34 -13.03
C LYS A 48 -5.17 7.24 -11.99
N LYS A 49 -5.93 8.14 -11.36
CA LYS A 49 -5.45 9.03 -10.30
C LYS A 49 -4.94 8.26 -9.08
N GLU A 50 -5.65 7.25 -8.61
CA GLU A 50 -5.23 6.44 -7.45
C GLU A 50 -3.99 5.60 -7.76
N ILE A 51 -3.94 5.01 -8.96
CA ILE A 51 -2.76 4.28 -9.42
C ILE A 51 -1.54 5.21 -9.43
N GLN A 52 -1.70 6.42 -9.99
CA GLN A 52 -0.64 7.42 -10.06
C GLN A 52 -0.19 7.87 -8.67
N MET A 53 -1.11 8.28 -7.78
CA MET A 53 -0.76 8.69 -6.41
C MET A 53 0.05 7.62 -5.70
N ALA A 54 -0.41 6.37 -5.75
CA ALA A 54 0.28 5.29 -5.09
C ALA A 54 1.60 4.93 -5.79
N ASN A 55 1.78 5.21 -7.09
CA ASN A 55 3.09 5.11 -7.74
C ASN A 55 4.02 6.24 -7.30
N ASP A 56 3.51 7.47 -7.16
CA ASP A 56 4.30 8.64 -6.74
C ASP A 56 4.86 8.46 -5.33
N ILE A 57 4.06 7.90 -4.41
CA ILE A 57 4.51 7.52 -3.06
C ILE A 57 5.68 6.52 -3.13
N LEU A 58 5.63 5.57 -4.06
CA LEU A 58 6.62 4.49 -4.15
C LEU A 58 7.83 4.82 -5.03
N LYS A 59 7.72 5.82 -5.91
CA LYS A 59 8.69 6.12 -6.97
C LYS A 59 10.13 6.22 -6.46
N ASN A 60 10.32 6.75 -5.25
CA ASN A 60 11.63 6.95 -4.66
C ASN A 60 11.84 6.12 -3.39
N ALA A 61 10.95 5.18 -3.09
CA ALA A 61 11.03 4.39 -1.88
C ALA A 61 12.09 3.29 -2.06
N GLN A 62 13.06 3.21 -1.16
CA GLN A 62 14.12 2.19 -1.17
C GLN A 62 13.67 0.96 -0.36
N LEU A 63 12.49 0.44 -0.69
CA LEU A 63 11.88 -0.65 0.06
C LEU A 63 12.59 -1.95 -0.29
N LYS A 64 13.21 -2.59 0.71
CA LYS A 64 13.88 -3.89 0.54
C LYS A 64 12.92 -4.97 0.03
N GLN A 65 11.65 -4.89 0.43
CA GLN A 65 10.60 -5.83 0.04
C GLN A 65 9.29 -5.07 -0.21
N LEU A 66 8.97 -4.83 -1.48
CA LEU A 66 7.73 -4.18 -1.91
C LEU A 66 6.86 -5.18 -2.69
N THR A 67 5.64 -5.38 -2.24
CA THR A 67 4.58 -6.02 -3.02
C THR A 67 3.59 -4.96 -3.48
N ARG A 68 3.49 -4.74 -4.79
CA ARG A 68 2.54 -3.79 -5.37
C ARG A 68 1.47 -4.51 -6.19
N HIS A 69 0.25 -4.56 -5.67
CA HIS A 69 -0.93 -4.99 -6.44
C HIS A 69 -1.53 -3.80 -7.20
N LYS A 70 -1.54 -3.88 -8.53
CA LYS A 70 -2.23 -2.90 -9.41
C LYS A 70 -3.52 -3.54 -9.93
N PRO A 71 -4.70 -3.10 -9.48
CA PRO A 71 -5.95 -3.73 -9.90
C PRO A 71 -6.36 -3.33 -11.32
N SER A 72 -6.90 -4.28 -12.09
CA SER A 72 -7.66 -4.00 -13.31
C SER A 72 -9.08 -3.49 -12.99
N SER A 73 -9.64 -3.89 -11.84
CA SER A 73 -10.89 -3.39 -11.28
C SER A 73 -10.73 -3.25 -9.76
N GLY A 74 -11.02 -2.07 -9.21
CA GLY A 74 -10.84 -1.81 -7.79
C GLY A 74 -11.52 -0.54 -7.31
N VAL A 75 -12.14 -0.60 -6.13
CA VAL A 75 -12.68 0.56 -5.42
C VAL A 75 -11.61 1.20 -4.51
N HIS A 76 -11.93 2.31 -3.87
CA HIS A 76 -10.98 2.98 -2.98
C HIS A 76 -10.72 2.20 -1.67
N GLY A 77 -9.46 2.22 -1.21
CA GLY A 77 -9.05 1.82 0.14
C GLY A 77 -9.20 0.32 0.44
N ALA A 78 -9.34 -0.03 1.72
CA ALA A 78 -9.45 -1.44 2.14
C ALA A 78 -10.72 -2.15 1.61
N SER A 79 -11.69 -1.39 1.08
CA SER A 79 -12.85 -1.97 0.39
C SER A 79 -12.47 -2.75 -0.86
N THR A 80 -11.26 -2.56 -1.39
CA THR A 80 -10.67 -3.40 -2.44
C THR A 80 -10.63 -4.89 -2.08
N LEU A 81 -10.62 -5.26 -0.79
CA LEU A 81 -10.63 -6.65 -0.32
C LEU A 81 -12.04 -7.24 -0.15
N ARG A 82 -13.09 -6.42 -0.26
CA ARG A 82 -14.47 -6.83 0.07
C ARG A 82 -15.23 -7.20 -1.20
N GLU A 83 -15.66 -8.45 -1.31
CA GLU A 83 -16.45 -8.93 -2.47
C GLU A 83 -17.66 -8.05 -2.78
N LYS A 84 -18.49 -7.72 -1.78
CA LYS A 84 -19.67 -6.86 -1.98
C LYS A 84 -19.35 -5.46 -2.53
N ARG A 85 -18.13 -4.95 -2.30
CA ARG A 85 -17.71 -3.60 -2.73
C ARG A 85 -16.82 -3.63 -3.96
N ASN A 86 -16.10 -4.73 -4.20
CA ASN A 86 -15.18 -4.92 -5.30
C ASN A 86 -15.38 -6.30 -5.96
N PRO A 87 -16.59 -6.63 -6.47
CA PRO A 87 -16.92 -7.99 -6.88
C PRO A 87 -16.01 -8.53 -7.99
N LYS A 88 -15.50 -7.63 -8.85
CA LYS A 88 -14.62 -7.98 -9.97
C LYS A 88 -13.14 -8.03 -9.60
N GLY A 89 -12.71 -7.42 -8.49
CA GLY A 89 -11.30 -7.26 -8.15
C GLY A 89 -10.88 -7.82 -6.79
N TYR A 90 -11.83 -8.15 -5.91
CA TYR A 90 -11.49 -8.53 -4.52
C TYR A 90 -10.65 -9.79 -4.46
N LYS A 91 -10.92 -10.78 -5.32
CA LYS A 91 -10.27 -12.08 -5.28
C LYS A 91 -8.77 -11.95 -5.56
N ALA A 92 -8.41 -11.27 -6.66
CA ALA A 92 -7.02 -11.06 -7.04
C ALA A 92 -6.24 -10.27 -5.97
N ASN A 93 -6.82 -9.17 -5.47
CA ASN A 93 -6.20 -8.37 -4.41
C ASN A 93 -6.06 -9.17 -3.09
N ARG A 94 -7.07 -9.96 -2.72
CA ARG A 94 -7.04 -10.79 -1.51
C ARG A 94 -5.99 -11.88 -1.62
N GLU A 95 -5.87 -12.53 -2.77
CA GLU A 95 -4.84 -13.54 -3.01
C GLU A 95 -3.43 -12.96 -2.88
N ASP A 96 -3.15 -11.82 -3.51
CA ASP A 96 -1.86 -11.14 -3.40
C ASP A 96 -1.58 -10.65 -1.98
N PHE A 97 -2.59 -10.10 -1.29
CA PHE A 97 -2.45 -9.69 0.10
C PHE A 97 -2.18 -10.88 1.03
N MET A 98 -2.86 -12.00 0.85
CA MET A 98 -2.62 -13.21 1.64
C MET A 98 -1.24 -13.82 1.36
N LYS A 99 -0.75 -13.77 0.12
CA LYS A 99 0.64 -14.16 -0.20
C LYS A 99 1.63 -13.28 0.55
N PHE A 100 1.43 -11.95 0.53
CA PHE A 100 2.26 -11.03 1.30
C PHE A 100 2.26 -11.36 2.79
N LEU A 101 1.10 -11.62 3.40
CA LEU A 101 1.00 -11.96 4.82
C LEU A 101 1.75 -13.25 5.17
N LYS A 102 1.67 -14.29 4.32
CA LYS A 102 2.38 -15.56 4.54
C LYS A 102 3.91 -15.43 4.51
N LEU A 103 4.44 -14.36 3.91
CA LEU A 103 5.88 -14.08 3.90
C LEU A 103 6.36 -13.40 5.19
N GLN A 104 5.45 -12.89 6.02
CA GLN A 104 5.78 -12.25 7.29
C GLN A 104 5.78 -13.33 8.38
N LYS A 105 6.97 -13.67 8.89
CA LYS A 105 7.16 -14.62 9.98
C LYS A 105 7.36 -13.89 11.30
#